data_AF-I3E768-F1
#
_entry.id   AF-I3E768-F1
#
_cell.length_a   1.000
_cell.length_b   1.000
_cell.length_c   1.000
_cell.angle_alpha   90.00
_cell.angle_beta   90.00
_cell.angle_gamma   90.00
#
_symmetry.space_group_name_H-M   'P 1'
#
loop_
_entity.id
_entity.type
_entity.pdbx_description
1 polymer ?
#
loop_
_entity_poly.entity_id
_entity_poly.type
_entity_poly.pdbx_seq_one_letter_code
_entity_poly.pdbx_strand_id
1 'polypeptide(L)'
;MYISINVESDFEFKSLEDLPKLKQLIEHLKMKINKNQLARDLGVDRRTIDKYLNGFIPKRTRKKHSKLMNTMKYCGTTFGRC
;
A
#
# COMPACT_ATOMS: atom_id res chain seq x y z
N MET A 1 -5.12 -36.07 -21.32
CA MET A 1 -3.68 -35.91 -21.04
C MET A 1 -3.56 -35.26 -19.69
N TYR A 2 -3.02 -35.98 -18.71
CA TYR A 2 -2.91 -35.50 -17.34
C TYR A 2 -1.46 -35.10 -17.09
N ILE A 3 -1.26 -33.84 -16.73
CA ILE A 3 0.04 -33.31 -16.32
C ILE A 3 -0.10 -32.91 -14.86
N SER A 4 0.56 -33.64 -13.98
CA SER A 4 0.72 -33.30 -12.58
C SER A 4 2.01 -32.50 -12.44
N ILE A 5 1.89 -31.20 -12.22
CA ILE A 5 3.03 -30.32 -11.96
C ILE A 5 3.09 -30.08 -10.45
N ASN A 6 4.16 -30.56 -9.82
CA ASN A 6 4.48 -30.25 -8.43
C ASN A 6 5.62 -29.24 -8.42
N VAL A 7 5.28 -27.94 -8.37
CA VAL A 7 6.28 -26.86 -8.39
C VAL A 7 6.50 -26.36 -6.97
N GLU A 8 7.63 -26.71 -6.39
CA GLU A 8 8.15 -26.04 -5.19
C GLU A 8 8.79 -24.72 -5.65
N SER A 9 8.04 -23.61 -5.46
CA SER A 9 8.50 -22.26 -5.85
C SER A 9 8.77 -21.44 -4.60
N ASP A 10 10.02 -21.03 -4.43
CA ASP A 10 10.41 -20.09 -3.38
C ASP A 10 10.37 -18.66 -3.93
N PHE A 11 9.67 -17.77 -3.23
CA PHE A 11 9.60 -16.35 -3.56
C PHE A 11 10.27 -15.54 -2.44
N GLU A 12 11.37 -14.89 -2.76
CA GLU A 12 12.08 -14.02 -1.81
C GLU A 12 11.54 -12.58 -1.89
N PHE A 13 11.01 -12.07 -0.79
CA PHE A 13 10.52 -10.69 -0.68
C PHE A 13 11.42 -9.88 0.23
N LYS A 14 12.22 -8.98 -0.35
CA LYS A 14 13.16 -8.11 0.40
C LYS A 14 12.57 -6.75 0.77
N SER A 15 11.52 -6.33 0.07
CA SER A 15 11.05 -4.94 0.08
C SER A 15 9.53 -4.83 0.17
N LEU A 16 9.05 -3.74 0.79
CA LEU A 16 7.62 -3.40 0.85
C LEU A 16 7.00 -3.13 -0.54
N GLU A 17 7.83 -2.78 -1.51
CA GLU A 17 7.42 -2.48 -2.88
C GLU A 17 6.94 -3.71 -3.66
N ASP A 18 7.25 -4.92 -3.20
CA ASP A 18 6.89 -6.16 -3.86
C ASP A 18 5.55 -6.75 -3.35
N LEU A 19 5.01 -6.23 -2.24
CA LEU A 19 3.71 -6.64 -1.69
C LEU A 19 2.54 -6.51 -2.69
N PRO A 20 2.44 -5.48 -3.54
CA PRO A 20 1.41 -5.42 -4.58
C PRO A 20 1.46 -6.60 -5.55
N LYS A 21 2.66 -7.04 -5.95
CA LYS A 21 2.84 -8.22 -6.83
C LYS A 21 2.48 -9.50 -6.12
N LEU A 22 2.85 -9.61 -4.84
CA LEU A 22 2.47 -10.73 -3.99
C LEU A 22 0.93 -10.87 -3.95
N LYS A 23 0.18 -9.77 -3.80
CA LYS A 23 -1.29 -9.80 -3.82
C LYS A 23 -1.84 -10.40 -5.13
N GLN A 24 -1.28 -10.01 -6.28
CA GLN A 24 -1.68 -10.58 -7.57
C GLN A 24 -1.46 -12.09 -7.61
N LEU A 25 -0.28 -12.57 -7.20
CA LEU A 25 0.02 -14.00 -7.16
C LEU A 25 -0.99 -14.77 -6.29
N ILE A 26 -1.36 -14.21 -5.15
CA ILE A 26 -2.28 -14.85 -4.22
C ILE A 26 -3.71 -14.91 -4.78
N GLU A 27 -4.15 -13.87 -5.48
CA GLU A 27 -5.45 -13.86 -6.15
C GLU A 27 -5.52 -14.95 -7.23
N HIS A 28 -4.43 -15.13 -8.00
CA HIS A 28 -4.34 -16.20 -9.01
C HIS A 28 -4.26 -17.60 -8.39
N LEU A 29 -3.50 -17.77 -7.31
CA LEU A 29 -3.29 -19.05 -6.64
C LEU A 29 -4.39 -19.38 -5.61
N LYS A 30 -5.31 -18.45 -5.33
CA LYS A 30 -6.37 -18.55 -4.30
C LYS A 30 -5.86 -18.93 -2.90
N MET A 31 -4.63 -18.53 -2.57
CA MET A 31 -4.00 -18.84 -1.28
C MET A 31 -4.39 -17.83 -0.19
N LYS A 32 -4.15 -18.17 1.08
CA LYS A 32 -4.31 -17.24 2.21
C LYS A 32 -2.93 -16.91 2.79
N ILE A 33 -2.64 -15.63 2.99
CA ILE A 33 -1.41 -15.20 3.65
C ILE A 33 -1.64 -14.97 5.15
N ASN A 34 -0.64 -15.32 5.94
CA ASN A 34 -0.52 -14.83 7.30
C ASN A 34 0.19 -13.46 7.34
N LYS A 35 -0.61 -12.39 7.44
CA LYS A 35 -0.11 -11.00 7.47
C LYS A 35 0.76 -10.68 8.69
N ASN A 36 0.51 -11.33 9.82
CA ASN A 36 1.27 -11.09 11.04
C ASN A 36 2.70 -11.65 10.93
N GLN A 37 2.85 -12.79 10.26
CA GLN A 37 4.18 -13.37 10.03
C GLN A 37 5.00 -12.44 9.13
N LEU A 38 4.43 -12.03 8.01
CA LEU A 38 5.03 -11.05 7.09
C LEU A 38 5.45 -9.74 7.77
N ALA A 39 4.62 -9.24 8.69
CA ALA A 39 4.93 -8.04 9.47
C ALA A 39 6.18 -8.23 10.35
N ARG A 40 6.34 -9.41 10.97
CA ARG A 40 7.53 -9.75 11.79
C ARG A 40 8.78 -9.89 10.93
N ASP A 41 8.67 -10.60 9.80
CA ASP A 41 9.80 -10.86 8.92
C ASP A 41 10.34 -9.56 8.28
N LEU A 42 9.44 -8.64 7.91
CA LEU A 42 9.80 -7.33 7.35
C LEU A 42 10.05 -6.25 8.42
N GLY A 43 9.84 -6.56 9.71
CA GLY A 43 10.03 -5.61 10.81
C GLY A 43 9.10 -4.39 10.76
N VAL A 44 7.90 -4.51 10.19
CA VAL A 44 6.93 -3.42 10.01
C VAL A 44 5.60 -3.69 10.70
N ASP A 45 4.83 -2.65 10.98
CA ASP A 45 3.47 -2.81 11.50
C ASP A 45 2.53 -3.49 10.49
N ARG A 46 1.58 -4.29 11.00
CA ARG A 46 0.57 -5.00 10.20
C ARG A 46 -0.23 -4.05 9.30
N ARG A 47 -0.50 -2.82 9.77
CA ARG A 47 -1.23 -1.80 9.00
C ARG A 47 -0.44 -1.34 7.78
N THR A 48 0.88 -1.30 7.90
CA THR A 48 1.77 -0.99 6.77
C THR A 48 1.68 -2.08 5.71
N ILE A 49 1.73 -3.36 6.11
CA ILE A 49 1.54 -4.48 5.18
C ILE A 49 0.21 -4.37 4.44
N ASP A 50 -0.90 -4.16 5.15
CA ASP A 50 -2.23 -4.00 4.55
C ASP A 50 -2.29 -2.84 3.54
N LYS A 51 -1.63 -1.73 3.87
CA LYS A 51 -1.55 -0.54 3.03
C LYS A 51 -0.78 -0.81 1.73
N TYR A 52 0.39 -1.46 1.81
CA TYR A 52 1.22 -1.80 0.65
C TYR A 52 0.60 -2.92 -0.21
N LEU A 53 -0.05 -3.92 0.39
CA LEU A 53 -0.82 -4.93 -0.35
C LEU A 53 -1.91 -4.28 -1.22
N ASN A 54 -2.53 -3.20 -0.75
CA ASN A 54 -3.55 -2.47 -1.52
C ASN A 54 -2.97 -1.48 -2.56
N GLY A 55 -1.68 -1.57 -2.88
CA GLY A 55 -1.05 -0.75 -3.92
C GLY A 55 -0.70 0.66 -3.46
N PHE A 56 -0.47 0.87 -2.17
CA PHE A 56 0.02 2.16 -1.70
C PHE A 56 1.42 2.47 -2.24
N ILE A 57 1.56 3.65 -2.84
CA ILE A 57 2.84 4.19 -3.29
C ILE A 57 3.23 5.34 -2.37
N PRO A 58 4.37 5.26 -1.64
CA PRO A 58 4.82 6.35 -0.79
C PRO A 58 5.12 7.60 -1.62
N LYS A 59 4.55 8.74 -1.20
CA LYS A 59 4.85 10.03 -1.82
C LYS A 59 6.23 10.50 -1.33
N ARG A 60 7.21 10.63 -2.24
CA ARG A 60 8.57 11.09 -1.92
C ARG A 60 8.62 12.49 -1.30
N THR A 61 7.68 13.36 -1.68
CA THR A 61 7.60 14.73 -1.16
C THR A 61 6.16 15.11 -0.83
N ARG A 62 5.94 15.61 0.38
CA ARG A 62 4.71 16.30 0.73
C ARG A 62 4.69 17.63 -0.02
N LYS A 63 3.74 17.82 -0.95
CA LYS A 63 3.44 19.16 -1.48
C LYS A 63 2.96 20.03 -0.32
N LYS A 64 3.86 20.82 0.26
CA LYS A 64 3.52 21.82 1.28
C LYS A 64 2.83 22.97 0.55
N HIS A 65 1.56 23.18 0.85
CA HIS A 65 0.86 24.37 0.43
C HIS A 65 1.59 25.59 1.00
N SER A 66 1.95 26.56 0.15
CA SER A 66 2.54 27.81 0.64
C SER A 66 1.51 28.55 1.50
N LYS A 67 1.97 29.33 2.47
CA LYS A 67 1.11 30.11 3.38
C LYS A 67 0.14 31.01 2.59
N LEU A 68 0.60 31.53 1.44
CA LEU A 68 -0.17 32.37 0.52
C LEU A 68 -1.36 31.65 -0.14
N MET A 69 -1.22 30.35 -0.44
CA MET A 69 -2.32 29.60 -1.04
C MET A 69 -3.41 29.30 0.01
N ASN A 70 -3.05 29.21 1.31
CA ASN A 70 -4.03 29.03 2.40
C ASN A 70 -4.89 30.28 2.63
N THR A 71 -4.31 31.48 2.52
CA THR A 71 -5.03 32.74 2.73
C THR A 71 -6.07 33.03 1.66
N MET A 72 -5.88 32.51 0.44
CA MET A 72 -6.84 32.72 -0.67
C MET A 72 -8.11 31.86 -0.55
N LYS A 73 -8.11 30.81 0.29
CA LYS A 73 -9.33 30.03 0.59
C LYS A 73 -10.33 30.78 1.48
N TYR A 74 -9.87 31.73 2.29
CA TYR A 74 -10.70 32.49 3.22
C TYR A 74 -11.16 33.84 2.66
N CYS A 75 -10.64 34.25 1.50
CA CYS A 75 -10.96 35.54 0.89
C CYS A 75 -12.17 35.48 -0.08
N GLY A 76 -12.77 34.30 -0.27
CA GLY A 76 -13.92 34.09 -1.16
C GLY A 76 -15.27 33.86 -0.46
N THR A 77 -15.31 33.81 0.87
CA THR A 77 -16.56 33.66 1.64
C THR A 77 -16.82 34.90 2.48
N THR A 78 -16.97 36.06 1.83
CA THR A 78 -17.73 37.17 2.39
C THR A 78 -19.18 37.01 1.96
N PHE A 79 -19.98 36.27 2.73
CA PHE A 79 -21.40 36.60 2.91
C PHE A 79 -21.98 35.86 4.12
N GLY A 80 -22.44 36.61 5.12
CA GLY A 80 -23.65 36.23 5.83
C GLY A 80 -23.54 35.91 7.32
N ARG A 81 -23.68 36.99 8.10
CA ARG A 81 -24.45 37.12 9.35
C ARG A 81 -23.83 36.65 10.68
N CYS A 82 -23.89 37.62 11.59
CA CYS A 82 -24.15 37.58 13.03
C CYS A 82 -24.50 36.22 13.63
#